data_AF-A0A8S3FDR8-F1
#
_entry.id   AF-A0A8S3FDR8-F1
#
_cell.length_a   1.000
_cell.length_b   1.000
_cell.length_c   1.000
_cell.angle_alpha   90.00
_cell.angle_beta   90.00
_cell.angle_gamma   90.00
#
_symmetry.space_group_name_H-M   'P 1'
#
loop_
_entity.id
_entity.type
_entity.pdbx_description
1 polymer ?
#
loop_
_entity_poly.entity_id
_entity_poly.type
_entity_poly.pdbx_seq_one_letter_code
_entity_poly.pdbx_strand_id
1 'polypeptide(L)'
;KQFKSDTIELWEQCDGKGFTVRHVCGNSAKCYARDISYWECRPNGNCPADWACAQNSYFTNSYFTNSSLSLKALKKILTAKASKLNVHLDWMESIVDLAKLLGLDYRKDKRIQLALKLGYKDDVRDSYNTNVWLHNKLMKILAQNGGNLPRQFYDSQYFSSEPLVM
;
A
#
# COMPACT_ATOMS: atom_id res chain seq x y z
N LYS A 1 19.13 -17.56 37.15
CA LYS A 1 19.03 -16.11 36.87
C LYS A 1 17.64 -15.87 36.30
N GLN A 2 16.80 -15.10 37.00
CA GLN A 2 15.40 -14.86 36.64
C GLN A 2 15.33 -14.11 35.30
N PHE A 3 14.50 -14.60 34.38
CA PHE A 3 14.04 -13.79 33.24
C PHE A 3 13.09 -12.75 33.81
N LYS A 4 13.58 -11.54 34.07
CA LYS A 4 12.74 -10.41 34.45
C LYS A 4 11.78 -10.16 33.28
N SER A 5 10.50 -10.39 33.50
CA SER A 5 9.45 -9.76 32.72
C SER A 5 9.55 -8.26 33.01
N ASP A 6 10.29 -7.54 32.16
CA ASP A 6 10.52 -6.09 32.26
C ASP A 6 9.18 -5.37 32.07
N THR A 7 8.47 -5.29 33.19
CA THR A 7 7.25 -4.54 33.33
C THR A 7 7.67 -3.09 33.45
N ILE A 8 7.27 -2.27 32.48
CA ILE A 8 7.63 -0.85 32.41
C ILE A 8 6.55 0.02 33.05
N GLU A 9 6.94 1.22 33.45
CA GLU A 9 6.08 2.13 34.20
C GLU A 9 5.09 2.87 33.30
N LEU A 10 4.17 3.61 33.92
CA LEU A 10 3.28 4.51 33.20
C LEU A 10 4.10 5.60 32.51
N TRP A 11 3.64 6.04 31.34
CA TRP A 11 4.27 7.05 30.50
C TRP A 11 5.61 6.60 29.87
N GLU A 12 5.99 5.33 30.02
CA GLU A 12 7.14 4.76 29.34
C GLU A 12 6.77 4.16 27.98
N GLN A 13 7.74 4.14 27.08
CA GLN A 13 7.57 3.57 25.75
C GLN A 13 7.49 2.03 25.82
N CYS A 14 6.37 1.48 25.39
CA CYS A 14 6.09 0.05 25.43
C CYS A 14 6.40 -0.70 24.15
N ASP A 15 6.38 0.02 23.02
CA ASP A 15 6.56 -0.56 21.69
C ASP A 15 6.91 0.55 20.67
N GLY A 16 7.26 0.15 19.45
CA GLY A 16 7.53 1.06 18.34
C GLY A 16 8.73 0.66 17.47
N LYS A 17 8.85 1.29 16.31
CA LYS A 17 9.95 1.05 15.36
C LYS A 17 11.32 1.30 16.01
N GLY A 18 12.08 0.22 16.22
CA GLY A 18 13.41 0.25 16.84
C GLY A 18 13.49 -0.54 18.16
N PHE A 19 12.35 -0.91 18.74
CA PHE A 19 12.29 -1.83 19.88
C PHE A 19 12.35 -3.27 19.40
N THR A 20 13.28 -4.05 19.94
CA THR A 20 13.49 -5.47 19.61
C THR A 20 12.66 -6.40 20.48
N VAL A 21 12.09 -5.88 21.57
CA VAL A 21 11.24 -6.61 22.52
C VAL A 21 10.01 -5.78 22.86
N ARG A 22 8.84 -6.44 22.95
CA ARG A 22 7.60 -5.83 23.40
C ARG A 22 7.56 -5.84 24.93
N HIS A 23 7.47 -4.66 25.54
CA HIS A 23 7.37 -4.52 26.98
C HIS A 23 5.92 -4.63 27.46
N VAL A 24 5.73 -5.15 28.67
CA VAL A 24 4.40 -5.26 29.30
C VAL A 24 4.21 -4.05 30.21
N CYS A 25 3.11 -3.32 30.08
CA CYS A 25 2.80 -2.20 30.98
C CYS A 25 2.41 -2.70 32.37
N GLY A 26 2.95 -2.10 33.42
CA GLY A 26 2.56 -2.37 34.81
C GLY A 26 1.19 -1.79 35.20
N ASN A 27 0.72 -2.09 36.41
CA ASN A 27 -0.44 -1.42 37.03
C ASN A 27 -1.74 -1.46 36.20
N SER A 28 -2.01 -2.59 35.52
CA SER A 28 -3.17 -2.77 34.63
C SER A 28 -3.28 -1.75 33.48
N ALA A 29 -2.18 -1.05 33.19
CA ALA A 29 -2.08 -0.09 32.11
C ALA A 29 -2.10 -0.77 30.74
N LYS A 30 -2.44 0.01 29.70
CA LYS A 30 -2.47 -0.46 28.32
C LYS A 30 -1.46 0.32 27.48
N CYS A 31 -0.84 -0.38 26.54
CA CYS A 31 0.07 0.20 25.56
C CYS A 31 -0.77 0.82 24.44
N TYR A 32 -0.66 2.12 24.26
CA TYR A 32 -1.40 2.89 23.26
C TYR A 32 -0.43 3.45 22.22
N ALA A 33 -0.78 3.34 20.94
CA ALA A 33 0.09 3.81 19.86
C ALA A 33 -0.26 5.25 19.46
N ARG A 34 0.73 6.14 19.48
CA ARG A 34 0.62 7.47 18.88
C ARG A 34 0.91 7.39 17.37
N ASP A 35 1.97 6.68 17.03
CA ASP A 35 2.43 6.44 15.66
C ASP A 35 3.22 5.11 15.59
N ILE A 36 3.74 4.75 14.40
CA ILE A 36 4.48 3.50 14.20
C ILE A 36 5.79 3.42 15.01
N SER A 37 6.36 4.55 15.37
CA SER A 37 7.63 4.67 16.08
C SER A 37 7.46 4.81 17.59
N TYR A 38 6.28 5.20 18.07
CA TYR A 38 6.09 5.58 19.46
C TYR A 38 4.76 5.09 20.06
N TRP A 39 4.88 4.15 21.01
CA TRP A 39 3.77 3.56 21.75
C TRP A 39 4.04 3.72 23.24
N GLU A 40 3.07 4.17 24.02
CA GLU A 40 3.27 4.54 25.44
C GLU A 40 2.31 3.75 26.35
N CYS A 41 2.78 3.36 27.53
CA CYS A 41 1.93 2.82 28.58
C CYS A 41 1.09 3.93 29.21
N ARG A 42 -0.24 3.84 29.13
CA ARG A 42 -1.14 4.76 29.85
C ARG A 42 -2.17 4.01 30.69
N PRO A 43 -2.76 4.66 31.71
CA PRO A 43 -3.83 4.06 32.49
C PRO A 43 -4.96 3.57 31.58
N ASN A 44 -5.57 2.43 31.91
CA ASN A 44 -6.65 1.87 31.12
C ASN A 44 -7.81 2.88 30.98
N GLY A 45 -8.18 3.21 29.75
CA GLY A 45 -9.20 4.23 29.43
C GLY A 45 -8.66 5.65 29.30
N ASN A 46 -7.39 5.91 29.61
CA ASN A 46 -6.71 7.19 29.40
C ASN A 46 -6.01 7.22 28.04
N CYS A 47 -6.83 7.08 27.00
CA CYS A 47 -6.40 7.22 25.63
C CYS A 47 -6.65 8.64 25.11
N PRO A 48 -5.62 9.32 24.57
CA PRO A 48 -5.83 10.56 23.82
C PRO A 48 -6.66 10.35 22.54
N ALA A 49 -7.47 11.33 22.17
CA ALA A 49 -8.34 11.24 20.98
C ALA A 49 -7.56 11.07 19.66
N ASP A 50 -6.29 11.47 19.62
CA ASP A 50 -5.37 11.38 18.50
C ASP A 50 -4.54 10.08 18.49
N TRP A 51 -4.81 9.14 19.41
CA TRP A 51 -4.07 7.88 19.57
C TRP A 51 -4.91 6.64 19.24
N ALA A 52 -4.22 5.55 18.92
CA ALA A 52 -4.82 4.27 18.60
C ALA A 52 -5.04 3.43 19.87
N CYS A 53 -6.31 3.27 20.27
CA CYS A 53 -6.64 2.75 21.61
C CYS A 53 -7.71 1.67 21.69
N ALA A 54 -8.11 1.09 20.56
CA ALA A 54 -9.05 -0.02 20.57
C ALA A 54 -8.38 -1.30 21.10
N GLN A 55 -8.88 -1.80 22.23
CA GLN A 55 -8.55 -3.09 22.85
C GLN A 55 -9.15 -4.29 22.09
N ASN A 56 -9.12 -4.28 20.76
CA ASN A 56 -9.50 -5.44 19.97
C ASN A 56 -8.55 -5.60 18.80
N SER A 57 -8.01 -6.80 18.70
CA SER A 57 -7.09 -7.38 17.73
C SER A 57 -7.63 -7.38 16.29
N TYR A 58 -7.95 -6.20 15.78
CA TYR A 58 -8.22 -5.93 14.36
C TYR A 58 -7.49 -4.67 13.89
N PHE A 59 -6.37 -4.34 14.53
CA PHE A 59 -5.36 -3.43 13.98
C PHE A 59 -4.66 -4.09 12.77
N THR A 60 -5.45 -4.43 11.76
CA THR A 60 -4.97 -4.76 10.42
C THR A 60 -5.81 -3.97 9.45
N ASN A 61 -5.15 -3.08 8.71
CA ASN A 61 -5.65 -2.27 7.62
C ASN A 61 -6.69 -1.22 8.02
N SER A 62 -6.27 0.01 8.32
CA SER A 62 -6.48 1.03 7.28
C SER A 62 -5.61 2.29 7.37
N TYR A 63 -4.65 2.39 8.29
CA TYR A 63 -3.93 3.66 8.49
C TYR A 63 -2.41 3.57 8.56
N PHE A 64 -1.82 2.41 8.24
CA PHE A 64 -0.37 2.25 8.15
C PHE A 64 0.03 1.24 7.07
N THR A 65 -0.22 1.55 5.80
CA THR A 65 0.43 0.85 4.68
C THR A 65 1.69 1.61 4.27
N ASN A 66 2.76 1.41 5.02
CA ASN A 66 4.11 1.64 4.47
C ASN A 66 4.95 0.38 4.66
N SER A 67 4.45 -0.70 4.05
CA SER A 67 5.20 -1.87 3.65
C SER A 67 4.48 -2.42 2.41
N SER A 68 5.13 -2.41 1.25
CA SER A 68 4.49 -2.85 -0.01
C SER A 68 3.83 -4.21 0.17
N LEU A 69 2.63 -4.40 -0.38
CA LEU A 69 1.99 -5.71 -0.43
C LEU A 69 2.97 -6.75 -0.99
N SER A 70 3.06 -7.90 -0.33
CA SER A 70 3.77 -9.03 -0.92
C SER A 70 3.13 -9.40 -2.26
N LEU A 71 3.93 -9.88 -3.22
CA LEU A 71 3.43 -10.27 -4.55
C LEU A 71 2.26 -11.27 -4.45
N LYS A 72 2.32 -12.20 -3.47
CA LYS A 72 1.26 -13.17 -3.20
C LYS A 72 -0.04 -12.49 -2.76
N ALA A 73 0.04 -11.49 -1.88
CA ALA A 73 -1.13 -10.74 -1.42
C ALA A 73 -1.73 -9.88 -2.55
N LEU A 74 -0.88 -9.20 -3.33
CA LEU A 74 -1.32 -8.42 -4.49
C LEU A 74 -2.03 -9.31 -5.52
N LYS A 75 -1.45 -10.47 -5.86
CA LYS A 75 -2.07 -11.44 -6.78
C LYS A 75 -3.44 -11.86 -6.29
N LYS A 76 -3.59 -12.20 -5.01
CA LYS A 76 -4.89 -12.57 -4.42
C LYS A 76 -5.95 -11.48 -4.61
N ILE A 77 -5.58 -10.21 -4.40
CA ILE A 77 -6.49 -9.07 -4.58
C ILE A 77 -6.89 -8.92 -6.05
N LEU A 78 -5.93 -8.97 -6.98
CA LEU A 78 -6.19 -8.82 -8.41
C LEU A 78 -7.01 -9.99 -8.97
N THR A 79 -6.73 -11.23 -8.54
CA THR A 79 -7.57 -12.39 -8.86
C THR A 79 -9.00 -12.19 -8.39
N ALA A 80 -9.21 -11.74 -7.14
CA ALA A 80 -10.55 -11.48 -6.63
C ALA A 80 -11.28 -10.36 -7.38
N LYS A 81 -10.57 -9.35 -7.90
CA LYS A 81 -11.13 -8.34 -8.80
C LYS A 81 -11.51 -8.95 -10.16
N ALA A 82 -10.65 -9.79 -10.73
CA ALA A 82 -10.88 -10.41 -12.04
C ALA A 82 -12.08 -11.35 -12.00
N SER A 83 -12.23 -12.15 -10.94
CA SER A 83 -13.37 -13.05 -10.75
C SER A 83 -14.73 -12.32 -10.73
N LYS A 84 -14.76 -11.03 -10.34
CA LYS A 84 -15.99 -10.23 -10.35
C LYS A 84 -16.41 -9.75 -11.74
N LEU A 85 -15.48 -9.65 -12.68
CA LEU A 85 -15.75 -9.14 -14.02
C LEU A 85 -16.32 -10.21 -14.97
N ASN A 86 -16.33 -11.47 -14.53
CA ASN A 86 -16.83 -12.62 -15.31
C ASN A 86 -16.21 -12.75 -16.72
N VAL A 87 -14.96 -12.29 -16.87
CA VAL A 87 -14.18 -12.34 -18.11
C VAL A 87 -12.80 -12.92 -17.82
N HIS A 88 -12.29 -13.74 -18.74
CA HIS A 88 -10.92 -14.24 -18.67
C HIS A 88 -9.96 -13.10 -19.04
N LEU A 89 -9.05 -12.76 -18.12
CA LEU A 89 -8.10 -11.66 -18.28
C LEU A 89 -6.70 -12.15 -17.88
N ASP A 90 -5.74 -12.08 -18.80
CA ASP A 90 -4.35 -12.46 -18.56
C ASP A 90 -3.55 -11.29 -17.95
N TRP A 91 -4.12 -10.65 -16.92
CA TRP A 91 -3.58 -9.44 -16.27
C TRP A 91 -2.19 -9.63 -15.64
N MET A 92 -1.74 -10.87 -15.47
CA MET A 92 -0.40 -11.19 -14.96
C MET A 92 0.71 -10.88 -15.97
N GLU A 93 0.42 -10.91 -17.26
CA GLU A 93 1.42 -10.76 -18.33
C GLU A 93 1.03 -9.66 -19.32
N SER A 94 -0.27 -9.39 -19.45
CA SER A 94 -0.83 -8.40 -20.37
C SER A 94 -1.15 -7.10 -19.67
N ILE A 95 -0.45 -6.02 -20.06
CA ILE A 95 -0.81 -4.65 -19.63
C ILE A 95 -2.23 -4.26 -20.06
N VAL A 96 -2.72 -4.78 -21.19
CA VAL A 96 -4.05 -4.49 -21.70
C VAL A 96 -5.10 -5.08 -20.78
N ASP A 97 -4.92 -6.31 -20.35
CA ASP A 97 -5.89 -6.98 -19.47
C ASP A 97 -5.78 -6.49 -18.02
N LEU A 98 -4.58 -6.09 -17.58
CA LEU A 98 -4.42 -5.36 -16.34
C LEU A 98 -5.15 -4.00 -16.38
N ALA A 99 -5.04 -3.26 -17.48
CA ALA A 99 -5.76 -1.99 -17.65
C ALA A 99 -7.28 -2.19 -17.62
N LYS A 100 -7.81 -3.19 -18.34
CA LYS A 100 -9.23 -3.57 -18.29
C LYS A 100 -9.68 -3.92 -16.88
N LEU A 101 -8.91 -4.75 -16.18
CA LEU A 101 -9.18 -5.16 -14.80
C LEU A 101 -9.29 -3.96 -13.86
N LEU A 102 -8.44 -2.95 -14.07
CA LEU A 102 -8.39 -1.77 -13.23
C LEU A 102 -9.39 -0.70 -13.64
N GLY A 103 -9.98 -0.76 -14.85
CA GLY A 103 -10.85 0.28 -15.40
C GLY A 103 -10.10 1.46 -16.03
N LEU A 104 -8.89 1.22 -16.56
CA LEU A 104 -8.08 2.21 -17.26
C LEU A 104 -8.33 2.17 -18.78
N ASP A 105 -8.05 3.27 -19.48
CA ASP A 105 -8.00 3.28 -20.95
C ASP A 105 -6.83 2.39 -21.43
N TYR A 106 -7.17 1.32 -22.13
CA TYR A 106 -6.25 0.30 -22.62
C TYR A 106 -5.75 0.58 -24.04
N ARG A 107 -6.12 1.69 -24.70
CA ARG A 107 -5.68 2.03 -26.07
C ARG A 107 -4.17 2.31 -26.12
N LYS A 108 -3.55 2.04 -27.28
CA LYS A 108 -2.09 2.11 -27.46
C LYS A 108 -1.53 3.50 -27.17
N ASP A 109 -2.19 4.55 -27.65
CA ASP A 109 -1.84 5.96 -27.42
C ASP A 109 -1.81 6.29 -25.92
N LYS A 110 -2.82 5.83 -25.17
CA LYS A 110 -2.90 6.08 -23.73
C LYS A 110 -1.86 5.33 -22.92
N ARG A 111 -1.54 4.09 -23.29
CA ARG A 111 -0.45 3.35 -22.64
C ARG A 111 0.90 4.05 -22.83
N ILE A 112 1.18 4.56 -24.03
CA ILE A 112 2.42 5.30 -24.31
C ILE A 112 2.46 6.59 -23.49
N GLN A 113 1.38 7.39 -23.50
CA GLN A 113 1.29 8.61 -22.70
C GLN A 113 1.49 8.33 -21.21
N LEU A 114 0.87 7.26 -20.68
CA LEU A 114 1.02 6.85 -19.29
C LEU A 114 2.48 6.42 -19.00
N ALA A 115 3.11 5.65 -19.89
CA ALA A 115 4.50 5.25 -19.72
C ALA A 115 5.45 6.46 -19.66
N LEU A 116 5.28 7.41 -20.59
CA LEU A 116 6.05 8.66 -20.61
C LEU A 116 5.85 9.48 -19.34
N LYS A 117 4.61 9.68 -18.89
CA LYS A 117 4.32 10.40 -17.63
C LYS A 117 4.89 9.70 -16.39
N LEU A 118 5.03 8.37 -16.42
CA LEU A 118 5.66 7.59 -15.34
C LEU A 118 7.19 7.55 -15.43
N GLY A 119 7.79 8.20 -16.44
CA GLY A 119 9.23 8.34 -16.62
C GLY A 119 9.88 7.23 -17.45
N TYR A 120 9.15 6.62 -18.40
CA TYR A 120 9.76 5.75 -19.40
C TYR A 120 10.68 6.56 -20.32
N LYS A 121 11.90 6.06 -20.55
CA LYS A 121 12.97 6.78 -21.28
C LYS A 121 13.47 6.06 -22.53
N ASP A 122 13.03 4.82 -22.75
CA ASP A 122 13.47 4.04 -23.90
C ASP A 122 12.54 4.28 -25.11
N ASP A 123 12.77 3.55 -26.20
CA ASP A 123 12.03 3.73 -27.45
C ASP A 123 10.55 3.29 -27.33
N VAL A 124 9.65 4.27 -27.38
CA VAL A 124 8.18 4.08 -27.37
C VAL A 124 7.64 3.41 -28.64
N ARG A 125 8.45 3.31 -29.70
CA ARG A 125 8.09 2.58 -30.92
C ARG A 125 8.12 1.08 -30.67
N ASP A 126 8.94 0.62 -29.73
CA ASP A 126 8.93 -0.74 -29.23
C ASP A 126 7.78 -0.95 -28.24
N SER A 127 6.63 -1.32 -28.79
CA SER A 127 5.43 -1.57 -27.99
C SER A 127 5.59 -2.74 -27.02
N TYR A 128 6.46 -3.71 -27.30
CA TYR A 128 6.68 -4.85 -26.41
C TYR A 128 7.39 -4.38 -25.14
N ASN A 129 8.54 -3.72 -25.30
CA ASN A 129 9.32 -3.21 -24.17
C ASN A 129 8.55 -2.17 -23.35
N THR A 130 7.82 -1.27 -24.03
CA THR A 130 6.96 -0.29 -23.36
C THR A 130 5.86 -0.99 -22.53
N ASN A 131 5.22 -2.02 -23.06
CA ASN A 131 4.16 -2.75 -22.37
C ASN A 131 4.69 -3.49 -21.12
N VAL A 132 5.83 -4.18 -21.25
CA VAL A 132 6.46 -4.92 -20.13
C VAL A 132 6.89 -3.95 -19.04
N TRP A 133 7.51 -2.83 -19.39
CA TRP A 133 7.92 -1.82 -18.43
C TRP A 133 6.71 -1.22 -17.70
N LEU A 134 5.67 -0.85 -18.45
CA LEU A 134 4.47 -0.23 -17.89
C LEU A 134 3.71 -1.18 -16.97
N HIS A 135 3.58 -2.45 -17.36
CA HIS A 135 2.97 -3.49 -16.53
C HIS A 135 3.69 -3.62 -15.18
N ASN A 136 5.02 -3.78 -15.21
CA ASN A 136 5.83 -3.87 -14.02
C ASN A 136 5.72 -2.63 -13.12
N LYS A 137 5.66 -1.44 -13.73
CA LYS A 137 5.51 -0.17 -13.00
C LYS A 137 4.15 -0.09 -12.30
N LEU A 138 3.06 -0.44 -12.98
CA LEU A 138 1.72 -0.47 -12.37
C LEU A 138 1.62 -1.51 -11.27
N MET A 139 2.18 -2.71 -11.44
CA MET A 139 2.21 -3.73 -10.40
C MET A 139 2.93 -3.24 -9.13
N LYS A 140 4.03 -2.48 -9.28
CA LYS A 140 4.73 -1.85 -8.14
C LYS A 140 3.86 -0.79 -7.46
N ILE A 141 3.22 0.09 -8.23
CA ILE A 141 2.34 1.15 -7.69
C ILE A 141 1.15 0.53 -6.96
N LEU A 142 0.53 -0.51 -7.54
CA LEU A 142 -0.53 -1.28 -6.89
C LEU A 142 -0.05 -1.90 -5.59
N ALA A 143 1.13 -2.52 -5.57
CA ALA A 143 1.69 -3.11 -4.35
C ALA A 143 1.89 -2.07 -3.25
N GLN A 144 2.38 -0.87 -3.61
CA GLN A 144 2.60 0.24 -2.69
C GLN A 144 1.29 0.82 -2.14
N ASN A 145 0.21 0.78 -2.92
CA ASN A 145 -1.08 1.39 -2.59
C ASN A 145 -2.16 0.36 -2.19
N GLY A 146 -1.75 -0.78 -1.61
CA GLY A 146 -2.71 -1.75 -1.08
C GLY A 146 -3.60 -2.43 -2.15
N GLY A 147 -3.14 -2.49 -3.40
CA GLY A 147 -3.85 -3.12 -4.52
C GLY A 147 -4.80 -2.20 -5.28
N ASN A 148 -4.68 -0.89 -5.06
CA ASN A 148 -5.43 0.15 -5.76
C ASN A 148 -4.50 1.15 -6.45
N LEU A 149 -4.96 1.79 -7.51
CA LEU A 149 -4.25 2.92 -8.11
C LEU A 149 -4.79 4.22 -7.52
N PRO A 150 -3.93 5.24 -7.31
CA PRO A 150 -4.37 6.59 -6.98
C PRO A 150 -5.38 7.13 -8.01
N ARG A 151 -6.29 8.02 -7.58
CA ARG A 151 -7.37 8.56 -8.43
C ARG A 151 -6.87 9.22 -9.72
N GLN A 152 -5.67 9.80 -9.69
CA GLN A 152 -5.04 10.45 -10.85
C GLN A 152 -4.86 9.53 -12.07
N PHE A 153 -4.80 8.21 -11.88
CA PHE A 153 -4.69 7.26 -12.99
C PHE A 153 -6.01 7.09 -13.76
N TYR A 154 -7.13 7.43 -13.14
CA TYR A 154 -8.48 7.33 -13.72
C TYR A 154 -8.96 8.63 -14.36
N ASP A 155 -8.30 9.73 -14.02
CA ASP A 155 -8.69 11.04 -14.50
C ASP A 155 -8.16 11.27 -15.92
N SER A 156 -9.08 11.39 -16.89
CA SER A 156 -8.74 11.70 -18.28
C SER A 156 -8.07 13.08 -18.42
N GLN A 157 -8.34 14.00 -17.48
CA GLN A 157 -7.77 15.33 -17.46
C GLN A 157 -6.29 15.31 -17.01
N TYR A 158 -5.92 14.37 -16.12
CA TYR A 158 -4.52 14.16 -15.71
C TYR A 158 -3.61 13.82 -16.88
N PHE A 159 -4.15 13.22 -17.95
CA PHE A 159 -3.41 12.89 -19.17
C PHE A 159 -3.46 13.99 -20.25
N SER A 160 -4.28 15.03 -20.05
CA SER A 160 -4.56 16.07 -21.06
C SER A 160 -3.94 17.44 -20.74
N SER A 161 -3.55 17.69 -19.48
CA SER A 161 -2.79 18.88 -19.11
C SER A 161 -1.30 18.71 -19.47
N GLU A 162 -0.93 19.46 -20.52
CA GLU A 162 0.39 19.80 -21.08
C GLU A 162 1.02 18.91 -22.17
N PRO A 163 1.60 19.56 -23.21
CA PRO A 163 1.72 19.00 -24.55
C PRO A 163 2.95 18.10 -24.70
N LEU A 164 2.85 17.14 -25.61
CA LEU A 164 3.98 16.44 -26.19
C LEU A 164 4.84 17.49 -26.91
N VAL A 165 5.91 17.97 -26.26
CA VAL A 165 6.96 18.70 -26.96
C VAL A 165 7.69 17.68 -27.84
N MET A 166 7.50 17.83 -29.15
CA MET A 166 8.27 17.13 -30.20
C MET A 166 9.71 17.63 -30.22
#